data_AF-A0A941YPE3-F1
#
_entry.id   AF-A0A941YPE3-F1
#
_cell.length_a   1.000
_cell.length_b   1.000
_cell.length_c   1.000
_cell.angle_alpha   90.00
_cell.angle_beta   90.00
_cell.angle_gamma   90.00
#
_symmetry.space_group_name_H-M   'P 1'
#
loop_
_entity.id
_entity.type
_entity.pdbx_description
1 polymer ?
#
loop_
_entity_poly.entity_id
_entity_poly.type
_entity_poly.pdbx_seq_one_letter_code
_entity_poly.pdbx_strand_id
1 'polypeptide(L)'
;MKNAILLLLGLFIGAVGANIVGNALRARDAYARGTMDVMQHHYGSLRENLRAKQCNATKTAFALAQLRALSNEIEPAVYPDSTPESAFREFSSRLRDALDAGIAAAPADCAALAPIAEKVGKVCDECHQQYR
;
A
#
# COMPACT_ATOMS: atom_id res chain seq x y z
N MET A 1 28.52 43.59 11.57
CA MET A 1 28.69 42.75 10.36
C MET A 1 29.06 41.30 10.70
N LYS A 2 30.12 41.03 11.48
CA LYS A 2 30.54 39.66 11.88
C LYS A 2 29.39 38.78 12.40
N ASN A 3 28.60 39.29 13.35
CA ASN A 3 27.53 38.50 13.98
C ASN A 3 26.39 38.16 12.99
N ALA A 4 26.07 39.06 12.06
CA ALA A 4 25.06 38.80 11.02
C ALA A 4 25.54 37.74 10.03
N ILE A 5 26.82 37.76 9.66
CA ILE A 5 27.44 36.74 8.79
C ILE A 5 27.41 35.36 9.46
N LEU A 6 27.77 35.30 10.75
CA LEU A 6 27.71 34.04 11.51
C LEU A 6 26.29 33.50 11.64
N LEU A 7 25.30 34.38 11.81
CA LEU A 7 23.89 33.99 11.90
C LEU A 7 23.39 33.44 10.56
N LEU A 8 23.70 34.11 9.44
CA LEU A 8 23.35 33.63 8.10
C LEU A 8 24.04 32.30 7.78
N LEU A 9 25.31 32.14 8.15
CA LEU A 9 26.04 30.89 7.96
C LEU A 9 25.42 29.75 8.79
N GLY A 10 25.09 30.01 10.05
CA GLY A 10 24.41 29.04 10.92
C GLY A 10 23.05 28.63 10.38
N LEU A 11 22.25 29.59 9.89
CA LEU A 11 20.95 29.32 9.27
C LEU A 11 21.11 28.48 8.00
N PHE A 12 22.09 28.81 7.15
CA PHE A 12 22.36 28.07 5.93
C PHE A 12 22.75 26.61 6.22
N ILE A 13 23.70 26.40 7.15
CA ILE A 13 24.14 25.06 7.56
C ILE A 13 22.96 24.29 8.19
N GLY A 14 22.18 24.94 9.05
CA GLY A 14 20.99 24.35 9.66
C GLY A 14 19.94 23.92 8.62
N ALA A 15 19.67 24.76 7.62
CA ALA A 15 18.74 24.46 6.54
C ALA A 15 19.23 23.27 5.70
N VAL A 16 20.51 23.24 5.32
CA VAL A 16 21.09 22.11 4.57
C VAL A 16 20.99 20.81 5.39
N GLY A 17 21.38 20.86 6.67
CA GLY A 17 21.28 19.70 7.57
C GLY A 17 19.84 19.18 7.72
N ALA A 18 18.87 20.07 7.92
CA ALA A 18 17.46 19.72 8.03
C ALA A 18 16.92 19.05 6.76
N ASN A 19 17.32 19.51 5.57
CA ASN A 19 16.92 18.90 4.30
C ASN A 19 17.52 17.49 4.13
N ILE A 20 18.79 17.29 4.48
CA ILE A 20 19.45 15.97 4.40
C ILE A 20 18.76 14.97 5.33
N VAL A 21 18.55 15.35 6.60
CA VAL A 21 17.87 14.50 7.58
C VAL A 21 16.44 14.22 7.14
N GLY A 22 15.71 15.25 6.72
CA GLY A 22 14.34 15.10 6.22
C GLY A 22 14.26 14.17 5.01
N ASN A 23 15.21 14.24 4.09
CA ASN A 23 15.27 13.34 2.93
C ASN A 23 15.60 11.90 3.34
N ALA A 24 16.55 11.70 4.25
CA ALA A 24 16.90 10.37 4.74
C ALA A 24 15.73 9.70 5.46
N LEU A 25 14.99 10.45 6.27
CA LEU A 25 13.78 9.95 6.94
C LEU A 25 12.69 9.58 5.95
N ARG A 26 12.45 10.40 4.92
CA ARG A 26 11.48 10.06 3.86
C ARG A 26 11.92 8.84 3.03
N ALA A 27 13.21 8.68 2.79
CA ALA A 27 13.71 7.53 2.03
C ALA A 27 13.51 6.21 2.79
N ARG A 28 13.56 6.25 4.12
CA ARG A 28 13.46 5.06 4.98
C ARG A 28 12.18 4.25 4.79
N ASP A 29 11.04 4.92 4.59
CA ASP A 29 9.72 4.30 4.45
C ASP A 29 9.12 4.52 3.06
N ALA A 30 9.93 4.97 2.09
CA ALA A 30 9.50 5.20 0.72
C ALA A 30 8.96 3.94 0.05
N TYR A 31 9.59 2.78 0.30
CA TYR A 31 9.15 1.52 -0.29
C TYR A 31 7.80 1.07 0.28
N ALA A 32 7.67 1.02 1.61
CA ALA A 32 6.41 0.70 2.30
C ALA A 32 5.25 1.58 1.83
N ARG A 33 5.44 2.90 1.79
CA ARG A 33 4.41 3.83 1.30
C ARG A 33 4.08 3.59 -0.16
N GLY A 34 5.10 3.45 -1.01
CA GLY A 34 4.90 3.21 -2.45
C GLY A 34 4.10 1.93 -2.73
N THR A 35 4.42 0.84 -2.03
CA THR A 35 3.66 -0.42 -2.12
C THR A 35 2.18 -0.20 -1.76
N MET A 36 1.91 0.48 -0.64
CA MET A 36 0.53 0.74 -0.20
C MET A 36 -0.21 1.70 -1.12
N ASP A 37 0.44 2.73 -1.65
CA ASP A 37 -0.16 3.69 -2.58
C ASP A 37 -0.59 3.00 -3.90
N VAL A 38 0.26 2.14 -4.45
CA VAL A 38 -0.04 1.39 -5.67
C VAL A 38 -1.16 0.36 -5.41
N MET A 39 -1.12 -0.35 -4.29
CA MET A 39 -2.21 -1.25 -3.90
C MET A 39 -3.54 -0.50 -3.73
N GLN A 40 -3.53 0.66 -3.06
CA GLN A 40 -4.70 1.50 -2.89
C GLN A 40 -5.26 1.97 -4.24
N HIS A 41 -4.39 2.33 -5.19
CA HIS A 41 -4.81 2.70 -6.54
C HIS A 41 -5.56 1.56 -7.24
N HIS A 42 -4.99 0.35 -7.27
CA HIS A 42 -5.62 -0.80 -7.93
C HIS A 42 -6.93 -1.22 -7.25
N TYR A 43 -6.96 -1.23 -5.91
CA TYR A 43 -8.18 -1.55 -5.16
C TYR A 43 -9.26 -0.47 -5.35
N GLY A 44 -8.87 0.81 -5.34
CA GLY A 44 -9.77 1.93 -5.62
C GLY A 44 -10.38 1.85 -7.03
N SER A 45 -9.56 1.56 -8.03
CA SER A 45 -10.02 1.33 -9.42
C SER A 45 -11.00 0.15 -9.53
N LEU A 46 -10.73 -0.95 -8.83
CA LEU A 46 -11.64 -2.10 -8.76
C LEU A 46 -13.01 -1.70 -8.19
N ARG A 47 -13.02 -0.95 -7.08
CA ARG A 47 -14.26 -0.45 -6.45
C ARG A 47 -14.99 0.55 -7.34
N GLU A 48 -14.28 1.38 -8.08
CA GLU A 48 -14.90 2.33 -9.01
C GLU A 48 -15.57 1.60 -10.17
N ASN A 49 -14.93 0.57 -10.72
CA ASN A 49 -15.53 -0.29 -11.74
C ASN A 49 -16.80 -0.98 -11.22
N LEU A 50 -16.83 -1.43 -9.96
CA LEU A 50 -18.03 -1.96 -9.31
C LEU A 50 -19.17 -0.93 -9.29
N ARG A 51 -18.89 0.31 -8.83
CA ARG A 51 -19.89 1.39 -8.77
C ARG A 51 -20.40 1.77 -10.15
N ALA A 52 -19.51 1.84 -11.13
CA ALA A 52 -19.83 2.14 -12.52
C ALA A 52 -20.47 0.96 -13.28
N LYS A 53 -20.65 -0.20 -12.63
CA LYS A 53 -21.16 -1.44 -13.23
C LYS A 53 -20.31 -1.95 -14.42
N GLN A 54 -19.01 -1.71 -14.40
CA GLN A 54 -18.05 -2.04 -15.45
C GLN A 54 -17.22 -3.30 -15.12
N CYS A 55 -17.86 -4.38 -14.66
CA CYS A 55 -17.18 -5.58 -14.17
C CYS A 55 -17.01 -6.65 -15.25
N ASN A 56 -16.37 -6.31 -16.36
CA ASN A 56 -16.00 -7.32 -17.37
C ASN A 56 -15.01 -8.33 -16.76
N ALA A 57 -15.26 -9.63 -16.98
CA ALA A 57 -14.41 -10.75 -16.56
C ALA A 57 -12.90 -10.49 -16.75
N THR A 58 -12.46 -10.05 -17.95
CA THR A 58 -11.03 -9.83 -18.24
C THR A 58 -10.46 -8.69 -17.39
N LYS A 59 -11.18 -7.57 -17.26
CA LYS A 59 -10.73 -6.43 -16.44
C LYS A 59 -10.64 -6.81 -14.96
N THR A 60 -11.63 -7.57 -14.49
CA THR A 60 -11.71 -8.03 -13.10
C THR A 60 -10.58 -9.00 -12.78
N ALA A 61 -10.35 -10.00 -13.64
CA ALA A 61 -9.26 -10.95 -13.48
C ALA A 61 -7.89 -10.24 -13.45
N PHE A 62 -7.68 -9.27 -14.35
CA PHE A 62 -6.45 -8.47 -14.37
C PHE A 62 -6.27 -7.63 -13.09
N ALA A 63 -7.33 -7.00 -12.59
CA ALA A 63 -7.26 -6.21 -11.36
C ALA A 63 -6.94 -7.07 -10.12
N LEU A 64 -7.58 -8.24 -9.99
CA LEU A 64 -7.32 -9.18 -8.90
C LEU A 64 -5.89 -9.74 -8.97
N ALA A 65 -5.40 -10.08 -10.17
CA ALA A 65 -4.04 -10.56 -10.37
C ALA A 65 -2.98 -9.51 -9.99
N GLN A 66 -3.20 -8.23 -10.33
CA GLN A 66 -2.29 -7.15 -9.94
C GLN A 66 -2.23 -6.97 -8.41
N LEU A 67 -3.39 -6.93 -7.75
CA LEU A 67 -3.44 -6.86 -6.29
C LEU A 67 -2.75 -8.07 -5.65
N ARG A 68 -2.93 -9.27 -6.23
CA ARG A 68 -2.28 -10.49 -5.74
C ARG A 68 -0.77 -10.45 -5.90
N ALA A 69 -0.27 -9.94 -7.02
CA ALA A 69 1.17 -9.76 -7.22
C ALA A 69 1.75 -8.78 -6.19
N LEU A 70 1.12 -7.60 -6.04
CA LEU A 70 1.55 -6.58 -5.08
C LEU A 70 1.48 -7.03 -3.62
N SER A 71 0.54 -7.92 -3.28
CA SER A 71 0.41 -8.44 -1.91
C SER A 71 1.63 -9.24 -1.42
N ASN A 72 2.48 -9.72 -2.33
CA ASN A 72 3.75 -10.37 -1.96
C ASN A 72 4.78 -9.34 -1.47
N GLU A 73 4.63 -8.06 -1.84
CA GLU A 73 5.57 -7.00 -1.47
C GLU A 73 5.27 -6.39 -0.10
N ILE A 74 4.15 -6.72 0.54
CA ILE A 74 3.74 -6.11 1.82
C ILE A 74 4.76 -6.40 2.92
N GLU A 75 5.10 -7.67 3.14
CA GLU A 75 6.03 -8.07 4.19
C GLU A 75 7.44 -7.51 3.97
N PRO A 76 8.09 -7.66 2.79
CA PRO A 76 9.42 -7.09 2.57
C PRO A 76 9.41 -5.55 2.56
N ALA A 77 8.29 -4.90 2.22
CA ALA A 77 8.22 -3.45 2.25
C ALA A 77 8.10 -2.87 3.67
N VAL A 78 7.32 -3.51 4.55
CA VAL A 78 7.11 -3.04 5.93
C VAL A 78 8.20 -3.53 6.88
N TYR A 79 8.73 -4.74 6.67
CA TYR A 79 9.78 -5.36 7.49
C TYR A 79 11.02 -5.70 6.63
N PRO A 80 11.76 -4.70 6.09
CA PRO A 80 12.87 -4.94 5.17
C PRO A 80 14.03 -5.72 5.80
N ASP A 81 14.36 -5.42 7.06
CA ASP A 81 15.52 -5.97 7.77
C ASP A 81 15.11 -6.77 9.03
N SER A 82 13.84 -7.18 9.12
CA SER A 82 13.32 -7.83 10.33
C SER A 82 12.24 -8.85 10.00
N THR A 83 11.94 -9.72 10.97
CA THR A 83 10.84 -10.68 10.83
C THR A 83 9.52 -10.01 11.21
N PRO A 84 8.46 -10.08 10.38
CA PRO A 84 7.18 -9.53 10.74
C PRO A 84 6.56 -10.27 11.94
N GLU A 85 5.81 -9.51 12.76
CA GLU A 85 5.04 -10.06 13.87
C GLU A 85 4.04 -11.11 13.37
N SER A 86 3.71 -12.10 14.20
CA SER A 86 2.77 -13.17 13.82
C SER A 86 1.41 -12.61 13.39
N ALA A 87 0.89 -11.61 14.11
CA ALA A 87 -0.36 -10.95 13.78
C ALA A 87 -0.29 -10.22 12.42
N PHE A 88 0.82 -9.55 12.11
CA PHE A 88 1.02 -8.90 10.82
C PHE A 88 1.05 -9.91 9.67
N ARG A 89 1.81 -11.01 9.82
CA ARG A 89 1.86 -12.09 8.82
C ARG A 89 0.51 -12.74 8.58
N GLU A 90 -0.32 -12.82 9.61
CA GLU A 90 -1.68 -13.36 9.47
C GLU A 90 -2.52 -12.45 8.57
N PHE A 91 -2.48 -11.13 8.75
CA PHE A 91 -3.20 -10.21 7.86
C PHE A 91 -2.70 -10.26 6.41
N SER A 92 -1.38 -10.27 6.19
CA SER A 92 -0.82 -10.37 4.84
C SER A 92 -1.18 -11.71 4.18
N SER A 93 -1.20 -12.82 4.93
CA SER A 93 -1.65 -14.12 4.44
C SER A 93 -3.13 -14.10 4.07
N ARG A 94 -3.99 -13.61 4.98
CA ARG A 94 -5.44 -13.53 4.74
C ARG A 94 -5.78 -12.70 3.51
N LEU A 95 -4.99 -11.67 3.21
CA LEU A 95 -5.17 -10.88 1.99
C LEU A 95 -4.84 -11.69 0.74
N ARG A 96 -3.69 -12.40 0.75
CA ARG A 96 -3.31 -13.30 -0.35
C ARG A 96 -4.37 -14.38 -0.57
N ASP A 97 -4.87 -14.99 0.50
CA ASP A 97 -5.91 -16.02 0.43
C ASP A 97 -7.24 -15.46 -0.11
N ALA A 98 -7.63 -14.25 0.30
CA ALA A 98 -8.82 -13.59 -0.23
C ALA A 98 -8.70 -13.29 -1.73
N LEU A 99 -7.53 -12.86 -2.18
CA LEU A 99 -7.24 -12.59 -3.59
C LEU A 99 -7.16 -13.87 -4.42
N ASP A 100 -6.49 -14.91 -3.92
CA ASP A 100 -6.39 -16.22 -4.58
C ASP A 100 -7.78 -16.86 -4.73
N ALA A 101 -8.60 -16.81 -3.69
CA ALA A 101 -10.00 -17.26 -3.76
C ALA A 101 -10.81 -16.43 -4.76
N GLY A 102 -10.61 -15.11 -4.80
CA GLY A 102 -11.30 -14.23 -5.75
C GLY A 102 -10.92 -14.49 -7.20
N ILE A 103 -9.64 -14.76 -7.46
CA ILE A 103 -9.14 -15.14 -8.80
C ILE A 103 -9.74 -16.48 -9.21
N ALA A 104 -9.72 -17.48 -8.33
CA ALA A 104 -10.26 -18.81 -8.60
C ALA A 104 -11.79 -18.78 -8.87
N ALA A 105 -12.52 -17.86 -8.24
CA ALA A 105 -13.96 -17.70 -8.45
C ALA A 105 -14.32 -17.14 -9.85
N ALA A 106 -13.35 -16.57 -10.58
CA ALA A 106 -13.51 -16.03 -11.94
C ALA A 106 -14.79 -15.18 -12.12
N PRO A 107 -15.00 -14.11 -11.33
CA PRO A 107 -16.21 -13.31 -11.37
C PRO A 107 -16.44 -12.70 -12.77
N ALA A 108 -17.58 -13.07 -13.38
CA ALA A 108 -17.95 -12.63 -14.72
C ALA A 108 -18.79 -11.34 -14.74
N ASP A 109 -19.29 -10.92 -13.57
CA ASP A 109 -20.13 -9.73 -13.41
C ASP A 109 -19.92 -9.04 -12.05
N CYS A 110 -20.62 -7.93 -11.85
CA CYS A 110 -20.50 -7.13 -10.63
C CYS A 110 -21.14 -7.81 -9.40
N ALA A 111 -22.13 -8.68 -9.58
CA ALA A 111 -22.76 -9.37 -8.46
C ALA A 111 -21.80 -10.42 -7.88
N ALA A 112 -21.06 -11.12 -8.74
CA ALA A 112 -20.01 -12.05 -8.34
C ALA A 112 -18.77 -11.32 -7.77
N LEU A 113 -18.41 -10.15 -8.30
CA LEU A 113 -17.24 -9.39 -7.85
C LEU A 113 -17.46 -8.65 -6.51
N ALA A 114 -18.66 -8.16 -6.24
CA ALA A 114 -18.97 -7.37 -5.05
C ALA A 114 -18.50 -8.03 -3.72
N PRO A 115 -18.86 -9.29 -3.41
CA PRO A 115 -18.44 -9.92 -2.16
C PRO A 115 -16.92 -10.15 -2.08
N ILE A 116 -16.24 -10.35 -3.21
CA ILE A 116 -14.78 -10.49 -3.27
C ILE A 116 -14.12 -9.15 -2.90
N ALA A 117 -14.57 -8.06 -3.51
CA ALA A 117 -14.03 -6.73 -3.23
C ALA A 117 -14.29 -6.28 -1.79
N GLU A 118 -15.45 -6.63 -1.22
CA GLU A 118 -15.77 -6.39 0.19
C GLU A 118 -14.83 -7.17 1.12
N LYS A 119 -14.63 -8.47 0.87
CA LYS A 119 -13.71 -9.30 1.66
C LYS A 119 -12.28 -8.76 1.63
N VAL A 120 -11.78 -8.39 0.45
CA VAL A 120 -10.45 -7.79 0.30
C VAL A 120 -10.35 -6.49 1.10
N GLY A 121 -11.34 -5.60 0.97
CA GLY A 121 -11.38 -4.33 1.71
C GLY A 121 -11.37 -4.52 3.21
N LYS A 122 -12.17 -5.47 3.72
CA LYS A 122 -12.21 -5.80 5.14
C LYS A 122 -10.84 -6.25 5.66
N VAL A 123 -10.10 -7.08 4.92
CA VAL A 123 -8.74 -7.49 5.34
C VAL A 123 -7.78 -6.31 5.34
N CYS A 124 -7.88 -5.42 4.34
CA CYS A 124 -7.08 -4.18 4.32
C CYS A 124 -7.39 -3.29 5.54
N ASP A 125 -8.66 -3.09 5.86
CA ASP A 125 -9.10 -2.23 6.95
C ASP A 125 -8.69 -2.78 8.31
N GLU A 126 -8.81 -4.10 8.53
CA GLU A 126 -8.38 -4.74 9.80
C GLU A 126 -6.86 -4.62 10.02
N CYS A 127 -6.05 -4.81 8.98
CA CYS A 127 -4.60 -4.61 9.08
C CYS A 127 -4.28 -3.14 9.40
N HIS A 128 -4.88 -2.20 8.66
CA HIS A 128 -4.65 -0.77 8.88
C HIS A 128 -5.14 -0.27 10.24
N GLN A 129 -6.24 -0.81 10.77
CA GLN A 129 -6.72 -0.44 12.10
C GLN A 129 -5.68 -0.73 13.20
N GLN A 130 -4.83 -1.74 13.01
CA GLN A 130 -3.82 -2.14 13.98
C GLN A 130 -2.45 -1.51 13.72
N TYR A 131 -2.09 -1.28 12.46
CA TYR A 131 -0.72 -0.92 12.06
C TYR A 131 -0.55 0.48 11.43
N ARG A 132 -1.63 1.26 11.27
CA ARG A 132 -1.61 2.62 10.73
C ARG A 132 -2.31 3.62 11.65
#